data_AF-A0A163V9K0-F1
#
_entry.id   AF-A0A163V9K0-F1
#
_cell.length_a   1.000
_cell.length_b   1.000
_cell.length_c   1.000
_cell.angle_alpha   90.00
_cell.angle_beta   90.00
_cell.angle_gamma   90.00
#
_symmetry.space_group_name_H-M   'P 1'
#
loop_
_entity.id
_entity.type
_entity.pdbx_description
1 polymer ?
#
loop_
_entity_poly.entity_id
_entity_poly.type
_entity_poly.pdbx_seq_one_letter_code
_entity_poly.pdbx_strand_id
1 'polypeptide(L)'
;MATMLAVSALPPRSFTTIERCIATLPPIEEVWATLPGAAATAQLKRRENLLDVGTLSCAAIELLHGIISSLGIYHAIIRHPPSVKASTKQTLIAGGLNGTVLLVNKTMTVRLDHQHFLFTGAGDFTINRRLLHRVAAELGLARRAVKDCRINPADYGPESELGLLKGMVSPFISPAISRPTLQGVVLIAPTEVDRAEGHMVAISLSPFESLVVRLADLPALVQHYAALAYPDLNRITLGAELGGVGRLRG
;
A
#
# COMPACT_ATOMS: atom_id res chain seq x y z
N MET A 1 9.84 -21.62 15.19
CA MET A 1 8.37 -21.58 14.99
C MET A 1 7.96 -20.12 15.00
N ALA A 2 7.55 -19.57 13.86
CA ALA A 2 7.06 -18.20 13.79
C ALA A 2 5.66 -18.15 14.42
N THR A 3 5.51 -17.42 15.50
CA THR A 3 4.22 -17.14 16.13
C THR A 3 3.38 -16.38 15.12
N MET A 4 2.34 -17.01 14.56
CA MET A 4 1.36 -16.30 13.73
C MET A 4 0.73 -15.20 14.58
N LEU A 5 0.91 -13.94 14.16
CA LEU A 5 0.28 -12.81 14.84
C LEU A 5 -1.20 -12.82 14.45
N ALA A 6 -2.07 -13.10 15.43
CA ALA A 6 -3.49 -12.83 15.29
C ALA A 6 -3.69 -11.31 15.19
N VAL A 7 -4.53 -10.88 14.25
CA VAL A 7 -4.91 -9.47 14.14
C VAL A 7 -5.67 -9.06 15.41
N SER A 8 -5.31 -7.91 15.97
CA SER A 8 -5.88 -7.35 17.18
C SER A 8 -7.43 -7.30 17.12
N ALA A 9 -8.08 -7.80 18.17
CA ALA A 9 -9.55 -7.79 18.30
C ALA A 9 -10.11 -6.46 18.83
N LEU A 10 -9.27 -5.42 18.95
CA LEU A 10 -9.71 -4.11 19.44
C LEU A 10 -10.50 -3.36 18.36
N PRO A 11 -11.55 -2.61 18.74
CA PRO A 11 -12.26 -1.76 17.79
C PRO A 11 -11.28 -0.73 17.17
N PRO A 12 -11.42 -0.39 15.88
CA PRO A 12 -10.53 0.56 15.21
C PRO A 12 -10.48 1.88 15.98
N ARG A 13 -9.27 2.34 16.31
CA ARG A 13 -9.07 3.62 17.00
C ARG A 13 -9.57 4.77 16.13
N SER A 14 -10.18 5.77 16.75
CA SER A 14 -10.55 7.00 16.03
C SER A 14 -9.30 7.70 15.48
N PHE A 15 -9.42 8.42 14.35
CA PHE A 15 -8.30 9.19 13.78
C PHE A 15 -7.69 10.18 14.79
N THR A 16 -8.50 10.80 15.65
CA THR A 16 -8.03 11.69 16.72
C THR A 16 -7.19 10.96 17.76
N THR A 17 -7.54 9.72 18.10
CA THR A 17 -6.74 8.89 19.00
C THR A 17 -5.39 8.54 18.35
N ILE A 18 -5.40 8.17 17.07
CA ILE A 18 -4.18 7.85 16.31
C ILE A 18 -3.26 9.08 16.23
N GLU A 19 -3.81 10.26 15.94
CA GLU A 19 -3.08 11.53 15.91
C GLU A 19 -2.33 11.80 17.22
N ARG A 20 -3.05 11.71 18.34
CA ARG A 20 -2.48 11.93 19.68
C ARG A 20 -1.38 10.92 19.99
N CYS A 21 -1.56 9.65 19.63
CA CYS A 21 -0.52 8.63 19.81
C CYS A 21 0.72 8.95 18.96
N ILE A 22 0.55 9.29 17.69
CA ILE A 22 1.67 9.66 16.79
C ILE A 22 2.41 10.90 17.29
N ALA A 23 1.73 11.86 17.93
CA ALA A 23 2.38 13.01 18.58
C ALA A 23 3.36 12.62 19.70
N THR A 24 3.20 11.43 20.31
CA THR A 24 4.08 10.94 21.38
C THR A 24 5.21 10.02 20.90
N LEU A 25 5.23 9.69 19.60
CA LEU A 25 6.21 8.79 19.00
C LEU A 25 7.26 9.58 18.21
N PRO A 26 8.52 9.09 18.14
CA PRO A 26 9.51 9.66 17.23
C PRO A 26 9.03 9.53 15.78
N PRO A 27 9.26 10.54 14.91
CA PRO A 27 8.98 10.45 13.48
C PRO A 27 9.55 9.16 12.86
N ILE A 28 8.84 8.54 11.91
CA ILE A 28 9.38 7.35 11.22
C ILE A 28 10.70 7.68 10.54
N GLU A 29 10.88 8.90 10.04
CA GLU A 29 12.12 9.37 9.41
C GLU A 29 13.36 9.15 10.30
N GLU A 30 13.29 9.56 11.58
CA GLU A 30 14.39 9.38 12.54
C GLU A 30 14.66 7.91 12.84
N VAL A 31 13.59 7.11 12.99
CA VAL A 31 13.71 5.67 13.22
C VAL A 31 14.32 4.98 12.00
N TRP A 32 13.87 5.34 10.80
CA TRP A 32 14.31 4.80 9.52
C TRP A 32 15.79 5.02 9.28
N ALA A 33 16.32 6.21 9.60
CA ALA A 33 17.73 6.54 9.44
C ALA A 33 18.69 5.65 10.25
N THR A 34 18.17 4.94 11.25
CA THR A 34 18.97 4.09 12.16
C THR A 34 18.68 2.59 11.98
N LEU A 35 17.85 2.20 11.01
CA LEU A 35 17.62 0.81 10.66
C LEU A 35 18.86 0.19 10.00
N PRO A 36 19.13 -1.13 10.19
CA PRO A 36 18.36 -2.11 10.97
C PRO A 36 18.80 -2.19 12.46
N GLY A 37 19.14 -1.08 13.11
CA GLY A 37 19.58 -1.07 14.49
C GLY A 37 18.51 -1.56 15.47
N ALA A 38 18.92 -2.35 16.48
CA ALA A 38 17.99 -2.96 17.44
C ALA A 38 17.10 -1.94 18.18
N ALA A 39 17.64 -0.76 18.48
CA ALA A 39 16.87 0.33 19.09
C ALA A 39 15.78 0.87 18.15
N ALA A 40 16.07 0.98 16.85
CA ALA A 40 15.11 1.38 15.83
C ALA A 40 13.97 0.35 15.69
N THR A 41 14.32 -0.94 15.60
CA THR A 41 13.36 -2.05 15.61
C THR A 41 12.47 -2.03 16.86
N ALA A 42 13.02 -1.75 18.04
CA ALA A 42 12.23 -1.65 19.27
C ALA A 42 11.24 -0.47 19.24
N GLN A 43 11.63 0.68 18.66
CA GLN A 43 10.73 1.81 18.45
C GLN A 43 9.61 1.49 17.45
N LEU A 44 9.91 0.79 16.35
CA LEU A 44 8.90 0.33 15.40
C LEU A 44 7.90 -0.63 16.04
N LYS A 45 8.37 -1.60 16.83
CA LYS A 45 7.48 -2.51 17.59
C LYS A 45 6.61 -1.76 18.59
N ARG A 46 7.16 -0.76 19.29
CA ARG A 46 6.39 0.10 20.19
C ARG A 46 5.32 0.88 19.43
N ARG A 47 5.67 1.43 18.26
CA ARG A 47 4.74 2.13 17.36
C ARG A 47 3.61 1.19 16.92
N GLU A 48 3.93 0.00 16.44
CA GLU A 48 2.97 -1.02 16.02
C GLU A 48 2.02 -1.40 17.18
N ASN A 49 2.54 -1.68 18.37
CA ASN A 49 1.71 -1.98 19.55
C ASN A 49 0.80 -0.81 19.94
N LEU A 50 1.26 0.44 19.76
CA LEU A 50 0.49 1.61 20.15
C LEU A 50 -0.55 1.99 19.09
N LEU A 51 -0.26 1.86 17.80
CA LEU A 51 -1.13 2.34 16.72
C LEU A 51 -1.96 1.21 16.10
N ASP A 52 -1.56 -0.04 16.29
CA ASP A 52 -2.21 -1.23 15.75
C ASP A 52 -2.38 -1.09 14.23
N VAL A 53 -3.56 -1.38 13.68
CA VAL A 53 -3.91 -1.19 12.26
C VAL A 53 -3.69 0.23 11.72
N GLY A 54 -3.46 1.23 12.58
CA GLY A 54 -3.15 2.62 12.21
C GLY A 54 -1.71 2.87 11.75
N THR A 55 -0.89 1.84 11.57
CA THR A 55 0.47 1.95 11.04
C THR A 55 0.86 0.68 10.29
N LEU A 56 1.79 0.77 9.34
CA LEU A 56 2.43 -0.43 8.81
C LEU A 56 3.19 -1.16 9.93
N SER A 57 3.10 -2.48 9.93
CA SER A 57 3.84 -3.32 10.90
C SER A 57 5.34 -3.04 10.87
N CYS A 58 6.02 -3.30 12.00
CA CYS A 58 7.47 -3.24 12.11
C CYS A 58 8.14 -4.06 10.99
N ALA A 59 7.69 -5.30 10.80
CA ALA A 59 8.24 -6.20 9.78
C ALA A 59 8.09 -5.66 8.35
N ALA A 60 6.96 -4.99 8.05
CA ALA A 60 6.75 -4.36 6.75
C ALA A 60 7.70 -3.17 6.54
N ILE A 61 7.89 -2.32 7.55
CA ILE A 61 8.79 -1.16 7.48
C ILE A 61 10.25 -1.62 7.35
N GLU A 62 10.67 -2.62 8.11
CA GLU A 62 12.02 -3.19 8.02
C GLU A 62 12.30 -3.80 6.64
N LEU A 63 11.32 -4.53 6.08
CA LEU A 63 11.43 -5.10 4.75
C LEU A 63 11.48 -4.02 3.66
N LEU A 64 10.63 -3.00 3.74
CA LEU A 64 10.66 -1.84 2.85
C LEU A 64 12.03 -1.14 2.89
N HIS A 65 12.55 -0.90 4.09
CA HIS A 65 13.88 -0.32 4.29
C HIS A 65 14.95 -1.16 3.60
N GLY A 66 14.99 -2.47 3.87
CA GLY A 66 15.95 -3.38 3.25
C GLY A 66 15.91 -3.37 1.73
N ILE A 67 14.70 -3.40 1.13
CA ILE A 67 14.54 -3.35 -0.33
C ILE A 67 15.04 -2.01 -0.88
N ILE A 68 14.62 -0.90 -0.28
CA ILE A 68 14.99 0.45 -0.73
C ILE A 68 16.51 0.67 -0.67
N SER A 69 17.14 0.25 0.44
CA SER A 69 18.60 0.30 0.56
C SER A 69 19.29 -0.58 -0.47
N SER A 70 18.80 -1.81 -0.68
CA SER A 70 19.43 -2.76 -1.61
C SER A 70 19.34 -2.33 -3.08
N LEU A 71 18.23 -1.69 -3.46
CA LEU A 71 17.98 -1.22 -4.83
C LEU A 71 18.51 0.21 -5.07
N GLY A 72 19.02 0.89 -4.04
CA GLY A 72 19.45 2.28 -4.16
C GLY A 72 18.30 3.23 -4.53
N ILE A 73 17.07 2.93 -4.08
CA ILE A 73 15.89 3.74 -4.40
C ILE A 73 15.98 5.06 -3.63
N TYR A 74 15.86 6.17 -4.36
CA TYR A 74 15.67 7.47 -3.74
C TYR A 74 14.38 7.48 -2.94
N HIS A 75 14.45 7.93 -1.69
CA HIS A 75 13.30 8.04 -0.83
C HIS A 75 13.39 9.25 0.09
N ALA A 76 12.22 9.70 0.53
CA ALA A 76 12.05 10.62 1.66
C ALA A 76 10.92 10.10 2.55
N ILE A 77 10.97 10.39 3.84
CA ILE A 77 9.83 10.15 4.74
C ILE A 77 9.34 11.49 5.23
N ILE A 78 8.04 11.66 5.20
CA ILE A 78 7.40 12.93 5.48
C ILE A 78 6.30 12.73 6.51
N ARG A 79 6.24 13.65 7.46
CA ARG A 79 5.12 13.77 8.38
C ARG A 79 4.19 14.88 7.89
N HIS A 80 2.90 14.61 7.87
CA HIS A 80 1.88 15.52 7.37
C HIS A 80 0.59 15.41 8.18
N PRO A 81 -0.26 16.46 8.20
CA PRO A 81 -1.61 16.36 8.74
C PRO A 81 -2.44 15.26 8.03
N PRO A 82 -3.49 14.73 8.67
CA PRO A 82 -4.37 13.76 8.05
C PRO A 82 -5.15 14.49 6.95
N SER A 83 -4.99 14.07 5.70
CA SER A 83 -5.81 14.61 4.62
C SER A 83 -7.05 13.75 4.41
N VAL A 84 -8.22 14.37 4.47
CA VAL A 84 -9.50 13.73 4.16
C VAL A 84 -9.63 13.46 2.65
N LYS A 85 -8.77 14.07 1.82
CA LYS A 85 -8.75 13.94 0.35
C LYS A 85 -7.32 13.79 -0.17
N ALA A 86 -7.13 12.90 -1.15
CA ALA A 86 -5.83 12.66 -1.79
C ALA A 86 -5.23 13.94 -2.40
N SER A 87 -6.06 14.82 -2.98
CA SER A 87 -5.61 16.09 -3.57
C SER A 87 -4.97 17.06 -2.58
N THR A 88 -5.45 17.12 -1.33
CA THR A 88 -4.85 17.95 -0.28
C THR A 88 -3.49 17.41 0.18
N LYS A 89 -3.29 16.08 0.15
CA LYS A 89 -1.99 15.43 0.38
C LYS A 89 -0.98 15.83 -0.71
N GLN A 90 -1.41 15.86 -1.97
CA GLN A 90 -0.55 16.23 -3.09
C GLN A 90 -0.03 17.67 -2.97
N THR A 91 -0.87 18.63 -2.59
CA THR A 91 -0.47 20.03 -2.41
C THR A 91 0.44 20.25 -1.19
N LEU A 92 0.15 19.60 -0.05
CA LEU A 92 0.93 19.76 1.19
C LEU A 92 2.36 19.22 1.07
N ILE A 93 2.53 18.15 0.30
CA ILE A 93 3.81 17.46 0.18
C ILE A 93 4.62 18.00 -1.02
N ALA A 94 3.97 18.42 -2.11
CA ALA A 94 4.66 19.02 -3.26
C ALA A 94 5.41 20.31 -2.90
N GLY A 95 4.97 21.04 -1.85
CA GLY A 95 5.70 22.18 -1.31
C GLY A 95 7.12 21.86 -0.81
N GLY A 96 7.41 20.61 -0.47
CA GLY A 96 8.74 20.14 -0.06
C GLY A 96 9.58 19.51 -1.18
N LEU A 97 9.03 19.38 -2.40
CA LEU A 97 9.66 18.65 -3.51
C LEU A 97 9.99 19.54 -4.73
N ASN A 98 10.20 20.84 -4.52
CA ASN A 98 10.65 21.81 -5.54
C ASN A 98 9.85 21.78 -6.86
N GLY A 99 8.51 21.67 -6.77
CA GLY A 99 7.64 21.69 -7.95
C GLY A 99 7.42 20.34 -8.64
N THR A 100 7.91 19.24 -8.05
CA THR A 100 7.65 17.89 -8.56
C THR A 100 6.20 17.47 -8.27
N VAL A 101 5.55 16.83 -9.25
CA VAL A 101 4.20 16.27 -9.06
C VAL A 101 4.26 15.08 -8.12
N LEU A 102 3.46 15.14 -7.06
CA LEU A 102 3.27 14.02 -6.15
C LEU A 102 1.96 13.29 -6.45
N LEU A 103 2.06 11.99 -6.63
CA LEU A 103 0.93 11.06 -6.69
C LEU A 103 0.79 10.33 -5.35
N VAL A 104 -0.38 9.73 -5.11
CA VAL A 104 -0.61 8.90 -3.93
C VAL A 104 -0.75 7.45 -4.38
N ASN A 105 -0.08 6.51 -3.72
CA ASN A 105 -0.32 5.10 -3.92
C ASN A 105 -1.73 4.76 -3.41
N LYS A 106 -2.54 4.17 -4.28
CA LYS A 106 -3.88 3.70 -3.93
C LYS A 106 -3.92 2.20 -4.09
N THR A 107 -4.51 1.54 -3.10
CA THR A 107 -4.77 0.11 -3.13
C THR A 107 -6.22 -0.17 -2.82
N MET A 108 -6.82 -1.06 -3.59
CA MET A 108 -8.20 -1.50 -3.43
C MET A 108 -8.23 -3.02 -3.36
N THR A 109 -9.12 -3.56 -2.52
CA THR A 109 -9.41 -5.00 -2.56
C THR A 109 -10.41 -5.25 -3.68
N VAL A 110 -10.14 -6.21 -4.54
CA VAL A 110 -11.05 -6.64 -5.60
C VAL A 110 -11.32 -8.12 -5.42
N ARG A 111 -12.60 -8.49 -5.33
CA ARG A 111 -13.04 -9.88 -5.40
C ARG A 111 -13.38 -10.23 -6.84
N LEU A 112 -12.73 -11.26 -7.37
CA LEU A 112 -13.06 -11.91 -8.63
C LEU A 112 -13.49 -13.34 -8.28
N ASP A 113 -14.73 -13.70 -8.60
CA ASP A 113 -15.35 -14.95 -8.12
C ASP A 113 -15.32 -15.04 -6.57
N HIS A 114 -14.64 -16.04 -6.01
CA HIS A 114 -14.46 -16.22 -4.55
C HIS A 114 -13.07 -15.82 -4.05
N GLN A 115 -12.25 -15.19 -4.90
CA GLN A 115 -10.85 -14.88 -4.62
C GLN A 115 -10.61 -13.38 -4.47
N HIS A 116 -9.77 -12.98 -3.52
CA HIS A 116 -9.45 -11.59 -3.25
C HIS A 116 -8.07 -11.21 -3.80
N PHE A 117 -7.96 -10.00 -4.34
CA PHE A 117 -6.74 -9.45 -4.91
C PHE A 117 -6.55 -8.01 -4.44
N LEU A 118 -5.30 -7.60 -4.20
CA LEU A 118 -4.96 -6.19 -3.97
C LEU A 118 -4.60 -5.54 -5.31
N PHE A 119 -5.42 -4.62 -5.78
CA PHE A 119 -5.12 -3.80 -6.95
C PHE A 119 -4.45 -2.52 -6.48
N THR A 120 -3.20 -2.30 -6.87
CA THR A 120 -2.39 -1.16 -6.43
C THR A 120 -1.82 -0.36 -7.60
N GLY A 121 -1.70 0.95 -7.45
CA GLY A 121 -1.16 1.85 -8.46
C GLY A 121 -0.91 3.24 -7.89
N ALA A 122 -0.39 4.16 -8.70
CA ALA A 122 -0.16 5.56 -8.31
C ALA A 122 -1.19 6.48 -8.97
N GLY A 123 -1.68 7.46 -8.21
CA GLY A 123 -2.62 8.46 -8.72
C GLY A 123 -4.04 7.89 -8.91
N ASP A 124 -4.77 8.48 -9.86
CA ASP A 124 -6.11 8.02 -10.23
C ASP A 124 -6.01 6.97 -11.34
N PHE A 125 -6.35 5.72 -11.02
CA PHE A 125 -6.50 4.65 -12.01
C PHE A 125 -7.92 4.12 -12.01
N THR A 126 -8.36 3.61 -13.17
CA THR A 126 -9.70 3.05 -13.34
C THR A 126 -9.63 1.53 -13.50
N ILE A 127 -10.36 0.82 -12.65
CA ILE A 127 -10.57 -0.63 -12.79
C ILE A 127 -11.77 -0.83 -13.73
N ASN A 128 -11.49 -1.03 -15.02
CA ASN A 128 -12.51 -1.30 -16.03
C ASN A 128 -12.62 -2.80 -16.34
N ARG A 129 -13.69 -3.21 -17.03
CA ARG A 129 -13.92 -4.62 -17.41
C ARG A 129 -12.78 -5.22 -18.22
N ARG A 130 -12.13 -4.44 -19.09
CA ARG A 130 -10.99 -4.92 -19.91
C ARG A 130 -9.81 -5.30 -19.02
N LEU A 131 -9.47 -4.45 -18.04
CA LEU A 131 -8.43 -4.75 -17.05
C LEU A 131 -8.77 -6.01 -16.27
N LEU A 132 -10.00 -6.12 -15.76
CA LEU A 132 -10.46 -7.28 -15.00
C LEU A 132 -10.41 -8.57 -15.83
N HIS A 133 -10.77 -8.52 -17.12
CA HIS A 133 -10.64 -9.67 -18.01
C HIS A 133 -9.19 -10.08 -18.27
N ARG A 134 -8.26 -9.12 -18.35
CA ARG A 134 -6.83 -9.44 -18.44
C ARG A 134 -6.34 -10.11 -17.17
N VAL A 135 -6.64 -9.53 -16.00
CA VAL A 135 -6.29 -10.14 -14.71
C VAL A 135 -6.87 -11.55 -14.59
N ALA A 136 -8.15 -11.73 -14.93
CA ALA A 136 -8.78 -13.05 -14.91
C ALA A 136 -8.07 -14.04 -15.85
N ALA A 137 -7.67 -13.61 -17.05
CA ALA A 137 -6.94 -14.46 -17.99
C ALA A 137 -5.55 -14.86 -17.46
N GLU A 138 -4.78 -13.92 -16.91
CA GLU A 138 -3.47 -14.18 -16.28
C GLU A 138 -3.59 -15.17 -15.12
N LEU A 139 -4.70 -15.11 -14.38
CA LEU A 139 -4.99 -16.00 -13.26
C LEU A 139 -5.65 -17.33 -13.67
N GLY A 140 -5.89 -17.56 -14.97
CA GLY A 140 -6.62 -18.73 -15.45
C GLY A 140 -8.09 -18.82 -14.99
N LEU A 141 -8.68 -17.70 -14.56
CA LEU A 141 -10.06 -17.63 -14.09
C LEU A 141 -11.05 -17.64 -15.27
N ALA A 142 -12.20 -18.27 -15.05
CA ALA A 142 -13.28 -18.26 -16.02
C ALA A 142 -13.78 -16.83 -16.28
N ARG A 143 -14.14 -16.52 -17.53
CA ARG A 143 -14.66 -15.18 -17.92
C ARG A 143 -15.82 -14.68 -17.05
N ARG A 144 -16.61 -15.59 -16.47
CA ARG A 144 -17.70 -15.27 -15.55
C ARG A 144 -17.25 -14.65 -14.23
N ALA A 145 -16.01 -14.89 -13.78
CA ALA A 145 -15.45 -14.32 -12.55
C ALA A 145 -15.48 -12.78 -12.55
N VAL A 146 -15.40 -12.16 -13.74
CA VAL A 146 -15.48 -10.70 -13.90
C VAL A 146 -16.91 -10.17 -13.75
N LYS A 147 -17.94 -10.98 -14.01
CA LYS A 147 -19.35 -10.56 -13.86
C LYS A 147 -19.71 -10.33 -12.40
N ASP A 148 -19.19 -11.17 -11.51
CA ASP A 148 -19.44 -11.10 -10.06
C ASP A 148 -18.35 -10.29 -9.32
N CYS A 149 -17.63 -9.45 -10.05
CA CYS A 149 -16.61 -8.59 -9.48
C CYS A 149 -17.19 -7.64 -8.42
N ARG A 150 -16.46 -7.48 -7.32
CA ARG A 150 -16.75 -6.50 -6.28
C ARG A 150 -15.48 -5.77 -5.87
N ILE A 151 -15.56 -4.45 -5.81
CA ILE A 151 -14.48 -3.58 -5.33
C ILE A 151 -14.79 -3.24 -3.88
N ASN A 152 -13.79 -3.35 -3.00
CA ASN A 152 -13.90 -3.24 -1.55
C ASN A 152 -15.08 -4.06 -1.00
N PRO A 153 -15.07 -5.38 -1.23
CA PRO A 153 -16.18 -6.25 -0.94
C PRO A 153 -16.41 -6.31 0.59
N ALA A 154 -17.68 -6.34 1.03
CA ALA A 154 -18.03 -6.22 2.45
C ALA A 154 -17.57 -7.42 3.29
N ASP A 155 -17.35 -8.56 2.65
CA ASP A 155 -16.80 -9.80 3.21
C ASP A 155 -15.27 -9.77 3.40
N TYR A 156 -14.61 -8.63 3.12
CA TYR A 156 -13.17 -8.48 3.29
C TYR A 156 -12.84 -7.20 4.09
N GLY A 157 -12.70 -7.35 5.41
CA GLY A 157 -12.29 -6.26 6.31
C GLY A 157 -10.78 -6.04 6.26
N PRO A 158 -10.26 -4.90 5.77
CA PRO A 158 -8.81 -4.70 5.69
C PRO A 158 -8.13 -4.70 7.06
N GLU A 159 -8.84 -4.26 8.11
CA GLU A 159 -8.34 -4.33 9.48
C GLU A 159 -8.08 -5.78 9.87
N SER A 160 -9.08 -6.67 9.74
CA SER A 160 -9.01 -8.09 10.15
C SER A 160 -8.16 -8.96 9.23
N GLU A 161 -8.15 -8.68 7.93
CA GLU A 161 -7.49 -9.52 6.92
C GLU A 161 -6.04 -9.09 6.63
N LEU A 162 -5.74 -7.80 6.75
CA LEU A 162 -4.44 -7.23 6.36
C LEU A 162 -3.70 -6.54 7.52
N GLY A 163 -4.36 -6.34 8.66
CA GLY A 163 -3.82 -5.55 9.76
C GLY A 163 -3.69 -4.06 9.41
N LEU A 164 -4.55 -3.54 8.53
CA LEU A 164 -4.47 -2.15 8.05
C LEU A 164 -5.81 -1.43 8.17
N LEU A 165 -5.77 -0.18 8.65
CA LEU A 165 -6.93 0.69 8.75
C LEU A 165 -7.55 0.94 7.38
N LYS A 166 -8.89 0.96 7.30
CA LYS A 166 -9.60 1.42 6.12
C LYS A 166 -9.11 2.80 5.67
N GLY A 167 -8.73 2.91 4.41
CA GLY A 167 -8.10 4.12 3.85
C GLY A 167 -6.56 4.13 3.90
N MET A 168 -5.94 3.13 4.53
CA MET A 168 -4.49 2.89 4.52
C MET A 168 -4.08 1.60 3.80
N VAL A 169 -5.02 0.93 3.14
CA VAL A 169 -4.73 -0.31 2.40
C VAL A 169 -3.57 -0.08 1.44
N SER A 170 -2.57 -0.95 1.51
CA SER A 170 -1.35 -0.91 0.71
C SER A 170 -0.92 -2.34 0.32
N PRO A 171 -0.05 -2.53 -0.68
CA PRO A 171 0.53 -3.84 -0.95
C PRO A 171 1.59 -4.24 0.09
N PHE A 172 1.98 -3.34 0.98
CA PHE A 172 3.05 -3.52 1.97
C PHE A 172 2.50 -4.08 3.29
N ILE A 173 1.80 -5.21 3.19
CA ILE A 173 1.20 -5.93 4.32
C ILE A 173 2.27 -6.71 5.09
N SER A 174 2.05 -6.90 6.39
CA SER A 174 3.01 -7.63 7.23
C SER A 174 3.25 -9.05 6.68
N PRO A 175 4.51 -9.49 6.53
CA PRO A 175 4.81 -10.87 6.15
C PRO A 175 4.28 -11.89 7.18
N ALA A 176 4.13 -11.48 8.45
CA ALA A 176 3.73 -12.35 9.56
C ALA A 176 2.20 -12.59 9.66
N ILE A 177 1.38 -11.84 8.92
CA ILE A 177 -0.08 -11.97 8.96
C ILE A 177 -0.54 -13.17 8.11
N SER A 178 -1.47 -13.97 8.63
CA SER A 178 -2.14 -15.01 7.84
C SER A 178 -3.10 -14.38 6.84
N ARG A 179 -3.08 -14.82 5.58
CA ARG A 179 -3.85 -14.21 4.48
C ARG A 179 -4.61 -15.27 3.67
N PRO A 180 -5.47 -16.09 4.29
CA PRO A 180 -6.00 -17.31 3.66
C PRO A 180 -6.84 -17.04 2.39
N THR A 181 -7.47 -15.87 2.30
CA THR A 181 -8.36 -15.51 1.19
C THR A 181 -7.71 -14.61 0.13
N LEU A 182 -6.55 -14.04 0.42
CA LEU A 182 -5.82 -13.20 -0.54
C LEU A 182 -5.07 -14.11 -1.52
N GLN A 183 -5.22 -13.86 -2.81
CA GLN A 183 -4.66 -14.71 -3.88
C GLN A 183 -3.62 -14.00 -4.73
N GLY A 184 -3.52 -12.66 -4.64
CA GLY A 184 -2.55 -11.93 -5.44
C GLY A 184 -2.53 -10.43 -5.24
N VAL A 185 -1.46 -9.84 -5.76
CA VAL A 185 -1.28 -8.40 -5.90
C VAL A 185 -1.18 -8.07 -7.38
N VAL A 186 -2.05 -7.17 -7.82
CA VAL A 186 -2.11 -6.64 -9.18
C VAL A 186 -1.59 -5.21 -9.16
N LEU A 187 -0.41 -5.00 -9.73
CA LEU A 187 0.16 -3.69 -9.94
C LEU A 187 -0.33 -3.12 -11.27
N ILE A 188 -0.98 -1.96 -11.21
CA ILE A 188 -1.27 -1.11 -12.38
C ILE A 188 -0.05 -0.21 -12.57
N ALA A 189 0.81 -0.61 -13.49
CA ALA A 189 2.08 0.07 -13.74
C ALA A 189 1.85 1.45 -14.39
N PRO A 190 2.61 2.47 -13.98
CA PRO A 190 2.56 3.79 -14.60
C PRO A 190 2.97 3.70 -16.07
N THR A 191 2.40 4.59 -16.89
CA THR A 191 2.75 4.68 -18.32
C THR A 191 4.19 5.15 -18.49
N GLU A 192 4.77 4.95 -19.67
CA GLU A 192 6.13 5.44 -19.96
C GLU A 192 6.23 6.97 -19.85
N VAL A 193 5.16 7.68 -20.23
CA VAL A 193 5.05 9.13 -20.09
C VAL A 193 5.14 9.54 -18.62
N ASP A 194 4.32 8.93 -17.76
CA ASP A 194 4.32 9.25 -16.31
C ASP A 194 5.70 9.00 -15.67
N ARG A 195 6.44 7.98 -16.14
CA ARG A 195 7.77 7.66 -15.62
C ARG A 195 8.82 8.68 -16.04
N ALA A 196 8.73 9.22 -17.26
CA ALA A 196 9.66 10.20 -17.80
C ALA A 196 9.54 11.56 -17.11
N GLU A 197 8.37 11.90 -16.58
CA GLU A 197 8.06 13.20 -15.95
C GLU A 197 8.65 13.35 -14.53
N GLY A 198 9.42 12.38 -14.04
CA GLY A 198 10.10 12.47 -12.74
C GLY A 198 9.15 12.52 -11.54
N HIS A 199 7.91 12.09 -11.72
CA HIS A 199 6.87 12.10 -10.68
C HIS A 199 7.29 11.31 -9.43
N MET A 200 6.80 11.77 -8.28
CA MET A 200 6.96 11.10 -7.00
C MET A 200 5.66 10.42 -6.59
N VAL A 201 5.74 9.38 -5.76
CA VAL A 201 4.59 8.70 -5.18
C VAL A 201 4.71 8.59 -3.67
N ALA A 202 3.67 9.04 -2.96
CA ALA A 202 3.52 8.87 -1.52
C ALA A 202 2.80 7.55 -1.21
N ILE A 203 3.45 6.72 -0.39
CA ILE A 203 2.96 5.46 0.15
C ILE A 203 2.68 5.69 1.65
N SER A 204 1.46 5.43 2.10
CA SER A 204 1.11 5.68 3.51
C SER A 204 1.83 4.70 4.44
N LEU A 205 2.51 5.22 5.47
CA LEU A 205 3.10 4.44 6.57
C LEU A 205 2.21 4.49 7.82
N SER A 206 1.52 5.62 8.00
CA SER A 206 0.45 5.89 8.95
C SER A 206 -0.52 6.89 8.29
N PRO A 207 -1.65 7.30 8.90
CA PRO A 207 -2.47 8.37 8.32
C PRO A 207 -1.75 9.72 8.25
N PHE A 208 -0.64 9.87 8.97
CA PHE A 208 0.10 11.12 9.19
C PHE A 208 1.55 11.06 8.70
N GLU A 209 2.01 9.91 8.20
CA GLU A 209 3.39 9.71 7.76
C GLU A 209 3.37 8.92 6.45
N SER A 210 4.15 9.38 5.46
CA SER A 210 4.26 8.73 4.16
C SER A 210 5.72 8.52 3.77
N LEU A 211 5.99 7.40 3.11
CA LEU A 211 7.20 7.13 2.36
C LEU A 211 7.01 7.66 0.94
N VAL A 212 7.93 8.49 0.48
CA VAL A 212 7.91 9.08 -0.86
C VAL A 212 9.04 8.47 -1.67
N VAL A 213 8.72 7.91 -2.84
CA VAL A 213 9.69 7.34 -3.80
C VAL A 213 9.40 7.86 -5.20
N ARG A 214 10.35 7.70 -6.14
CA ARG A 214 10.08 8.02 -7.54
C ARG A 214 9.04 7.07 -8.11
N LEU A 215 8.15 7.56 -8.96
CA LEU A 215 7.12 6.77 -9.61
C LEU A 215 7.71 5.61 -10.42
N ALA A 216 8.85 5.84 -11.07
CA ALA A 216 9.58 4.83 -11.83
C ALA A 216 10.06 3.65 -10.96
N ASP A 217 10.30 3.88 -9.67
CA ASP A 217 10.78 2.86 -8.73
C ASP A 217 9.64 2.03 -8.11
N LEU A 218 8.39 2.53 -8.18
CA LEU A 218 7.23 1.87 -7.56
C LEU A 218 7.03 0.42 -8.06
N PRO A 219 7.14 0.09 -9.35
CA PRO A 219 6.99 -1.28 -9.80
C PRO A 219 8.02 -2.23 -9.19
N ALA A 220 9.29 -1.82 -9.17
CA ALA A 220 10.35 -2.62 -8.58
C ALA A 220 10.09 -2.82 -7.08
N LEU A 221 9.74 -1.76 -6.35
CA LEU A 221 9.46 -1.82 -4.92
C LEU A 221 8.31 -2.77 -4.59
N VAL A 222 7.17 -2.67 -5.29
CA VAL A 222 6.01 -3.55 -5.06
C VAL A 222 6.34 -5.01 -5.40
N GLN A 223 7.02 -5.26 -6.52
CA GLN A 223 7.36 -6.62 -6.94
C GLN A 223 8.35 -7.30 -6.00
N HIS A 224 9.41 -6.61 -5.58
CA HIS A 224 10.40 -7.16 -4.64
C HIS A 224 9.76 -7.39 -3.26
N TYR A 225 8.94 -6.45 -2.80
CA TYR A 225 8.24 -6.62 -1.53
C TYR A 225 7.32 -7.83 -1.57
N ALA A 226 6.51 -7.95 -2.62
CA ALA A 226 5.60 -9.07 -2.78
C ALA A 226 6.31 -10.42 -2.82
N ALA A 227 7.42 -10.50 -3.56
CA ALA A 227 8.21 -11.73 -3.65
C ALA A 227 8.80 -12.17 -2.30
N LEU A 228 9.16 -11.21 -1.43
CA LEU A 228 9.76 -11.50 -0.13
C LEU A 228 8.72 -11.72 0.99
N ALA A 229 7.64 -10.93 1.00
CA ALA A 229 6.67 -10.94 2.07
C ALA A 229 5.60 -12.05 1.94
N TYR A 230 5.26 -12.41 0.71
CA TYR A 230 4.19 -13.35 0.41
C TYR A 230 4.48 -14.10 -0.92
N PRO A 231 5.53 -14.95 -0.93
CA PRO A 231 6.02 -15.62 -2.15
C PRO A 231 4.96 -16.52 -2.82
N ASP A 232 3.98 -16.96 -2.03
CA ASP A 232 2.84 -17.81 -2.41
C ASP A 232 1.76 -17.09 -3.23
N LEU A 233 1.71 -15.76 -3.21
CA LEU A 233 0.68 -15.01 -3.92
C LEU A 233 1.04 -14.74 -5.38
N ASN A 234 0.02 -14.69 -6.22
CA ASN A 234 0.16 -14.26 -7.61
C ASN A 234 0.61 -12.79 -7.68
N ARG A 235 1.59 -12.50 -8.53
CA ARG A 235 2.12 -11.15 -8.75
C ARG A 235 1.91 -10.78 -10.21
N ILE A 236 1.00 -9.86 -10.46
CA ILE A 236 0.63 -9.45 -11.82
C ILE A 236 0.99 -7.98 -12.00
N THR A 237 1.67 -7.64 -13.09
CA THR A 237 1.90 -6.25 -13.49
C THR A 237 1.24 -5.99 -14.83
N LEU A 238 0.35 -5.00 -14.88
CA LEU A 238 -0.33 -4.59 -16.12
C LEU A 238 -0.05 -3.11 -16.37
N GLY A 239 0.36 -2.75 -17.59
CA GLY A 239 0.48 -1.35 -17.98
C GLY A 239 -0.88 -0.64 -17.94
N ALA A 240 -0.89 0.63 -17.54
CA ALA A 240 -2.07 1.49 -17.44
C ALA A 240 -2.77 1.81 -18.78
N GLU A 241 -2.42 1.13 -19.88
CA GLU A 241 -3.00 1.39 -21.18
C GLU A 241 -4.54 1.28 -21.19
N LEU A 242 -5.15 2.41 -21.56
CA LEU A 242 -6.51 2.62 -22.06
C LEU A 242 -7.59 2.89 -20.99
N GLY A 243 -7.51 4.11 -20.45
CA GLY A 243 -8.68 4.91 -20.07
C GLY A 243 -9.55 5.25 -21.29
N GLY A 244 -10.13 4.23 -21.93
CA GLY A 244 -11.26 4.41 -22.82
C GLY A 244 -12.50 4.68 -21.99
N VAL A 245 -13.17 5.80 -22.27
CA VAL A 245 -14.38 6.33 -21.62
C VAL A 245 -15.40 5.23 -21.33
N GLY A 246 -15.50 4.81 -20.07
CA GLY A 246 -16.43 3.79 -19.62
C GLY A 246 -16.54 3.81 -18.11
N ARG A 247 -17.12 4.88 -17.56
CA ARG A 247 -17.37 5.02 -16.13
C ARG A 247 -18.34 3.92 -15.68
N LEU A 248 -17.86 2.98 -14.85
CA LEU A 248 -18.72 2.28 -13.92
C LEU A 248 -18.75 3.11 -12.64
N ARG A 249 -19.90 3.76 -12.39
CA ARG A 249 -20.19 4.38 -11.10
C ARG A 249 -20.46 3.24 -10.10
N GLY A 250 -19.64 3.15 -9.07
CA GLY A 250 -20.01 2.53 -7.80
C GLY A 250 -20.80 3.52 -6.96
#